data_AF-A0A941PSE1-F1
#
_entry.id   AF-A0A941PSE1-F1
#
_cell.length_a   1.000
_cell.length_b   1.000
_cell.length_c   1.000
_cell.angle_alpha   90.00
_cell.angle_beta   90.00
_cell.angle_gamma   90.00
#
_symmetry.space_group_name_H-M   'P 1'
#
loop_
_entity.id
_entity.type
_entity.pdbx_description
1 polymer ?
#
loop_
_entity_poly.entity_id
_entity_poly.type
_entity_poly.pdbx_seq_one_letter_code
_entity_poly.pdbx_strand_id
1 'polypeptide(L)'
;NAYDNTIVYTDHVLASDIDWLKAHETNWAPALMYLSDHGESLGENNLYLHGLPYRFAPDVQKHIPWIFWLSPQFQQQSGITQACLGKLRDEKVSQDDYFHTVLGLLGVATRVYQPARDMGVMCRAAG
;
A
#
# COMPACT_ATOMS: atom_id res chain seq x y z
N ASN A 1 2.07 23.62 -2.21
CA ASN A 1 3.34 24.11 -1.63
C ASN A 1 4.49 23.16 -1.93
N ALA A 2 5.71 23.40 -1.41
CA ALA A 2 6.91 22.61 -1.72
C ALA A 2 6.79 21.11 -1.35
N TYR A 3 6.22 20.78 -0.19
CA TYR A 3 5.94 19.40 0.18
C TYR A 3 4.95 18.75 -0.81
N ASP A 4 3.86 19.43 -1.17
CA ASP A 4 2.89 18.92 -2.15
C ASP A 4 3.53 18.66 -3.52
N ASN A 5 4.55 19.42 -3.93
CA ASN A 5 5.28 19.15 -5.17
C ASN A 5 6.01 17.79 -5.11
N THR A 6 6.48 17.35 -3.93
CA THR A 6 7.06 16.02 -3.75
C THR A 6 6.02 14.92 -3.86
N ILE A 7 4.78 15.19 -3.44
CA ILE A 7 3.63 14.27 -3.60
C ILE A 7 3.25 14.18 -5.08
N VAL A 8 3.20 15.29 -5.81
CA VAL A 8 3.01 15.30 -7.27
C VAL A 8 4.11 14.51 -7.99
N TYR A 9 5.37 14.62 -7.53
CA TYR A 9 6.45 13.85 -8.10
C TYR A 9 6.37 12.36 -7.76
N THR A 10 5.92 12.01 -6.54
CA THR A 10 5.66 10.62 -6.14
C THR A 10 4.56 10.01 -7.00
N ASP A 11 3.46 10.74 -7.23
CA ASP A 11 2.39 10.34 -8.15
C ASP A 11 2.94 10.09 -9.57
N HIS A 12 3.79 10.98 -10.07
CA HIS A 12 4.45 10.79 -11.37
C HIS A 12 5.32 9.51 -11.42
N VAL A 13 6.10 9.22 -10.37
CA VAL A 13 6.90 7.99 -10.29
C VAL A 13 5.99 6.76 -10.29
N LEU A 14 4.96 6.73 -9.44
CA LEU A 14 4.03 5.60 -9.38
C LEU A 14 3.27 5.39 -10.69
N ALA A 15 2.86 6.47 -11.37
CA ALA A 15 2.24 6.39 -12.68
C ALA A 15 3.20 5.81 -13.74
N SER A 16 4.47 6.24 -13.71
CA SER A 16 5.51 5.73 -14.62
C SER A 16 5.79 4.25 -14.38
N ASP A 17 5.82 3.81 -13.12
CA ASP A 17 5.95 2.38 -12.76
C ASP A 17 4.75 1.57 -13.25
N ILE A 18 3.53 2.08 -13.07
CA ILE A 18 2.32 1.43 -13.58
C ILE A 18 2.35 1.30 -15.10
N ASP A 19 2.75 2.35 -15.83
CA ASP A 19 2.84 2.30 -17.29
C ASP A 19 3.92 1.32 -17.76
N TRP A 20 5.05 1.24 -17.05
CA TRP A 20 6.05 0.20 -17.29
C TRP A 20 5.50 -1.21 -17.04
N LEU A 21 4.77 -1.42 -15.93
CA LEU A 21 4.16 -2.73 -15.61
C LEU A 21 3.11 -3.14 -16.66
N LYS A 22 2.25 -2.20 -17.09
CA LYS A 22 1.26 -2.43 -18.17
C LYS A 22 1.90 -2.91 -19.47
N ALA A 23 3.06 -2.35 -19.83
CA ALA A 23 3.79 -2.77 -21.04
C ALA A 23 4.25 -4.25 -21.01
N HIS A 24 4.23 -4.89 -19.84
CA HIS A 24 4.63 -6.27 -19.65
C HIS A 24 3.49 -7.24 -19.31
N GLU A 25 2.22 -6.79 -19.34
CA GLU A 25 1.03 -7.61 -19.03
C GLU A 25 0.83 -8.81 -19.97
N THR A 26 1.46 -8.82 -21.15
CA THR A 26 1.42 -9.97 -22.07
C THR A 26 2.15 -11.19 -21.50
N ASN A 27 3.21 -10.97 -20.71
CA ASN A 27 4.08 -12.04 -20.20
C ASN A 27 3.91 -12.29 -18.70
N TRP A 28 3.44 -11.28 -17.96
CA TRP A 28 3.34 -11.33 -16.50
C TRP A 28 1.96 -10.88 -16.03
N ALA A 29 1.64 -11.22 -14.79
CA ALA A 29 0.51 -10.67 -14.06
C ALA A 29 1.04 -9.67 -13.02
N PRO A 30 1.43 -8.44 -13.41
CA PRO A 30 2.05 -7.50 -12.49
C PRO A 30 1.05 -6.90 -11.50
N ALA A 31 1.57 -6.48 -10.35
CA ALA A 31 0.91 -5.64 -9.38
C ALA A 31 1.93 -4.66 -8.79
N LEU A 32 1.45 -3.50 -8.36
CA LEU A 32 2.23 -2.49 -7.64
C LEU A 32 1.60 -2.27 -6.27
N MET A 33 2.45 -2.20 -5.25
CA MET A 33 2.08 -1.81 -3.90
C MET A 33 3.08 -0.76 -3.41
N TYR A 34 2.58 0.43 -3.09
CA TYR A 34 3.37 1.53 -2.52
C TYR A 34 2.93 1.78 -1.08
N LEU A 35 3.89 1.93 -0.18
CA LEU A 35 3.68 2.21 1.22
C LEU A 35 4.78 3.16 1.67
N SER A 36 4.41 4.28 2.28
CA SER A 36 5.37 5.17 2.91
C SER A 36 5.85 4.58 4.24
N ASP A 37 7.07 4.88 4.64
CA ASP A 37 7.66 4.48 5.91
C ASP A 37 7.12 5.30 7.09
N HIS A 38 6.93 6.61 6.91
CA HIS A 38 6.32 7.52 7.88
C HIS A 38 5.82 8.81 7.22
N GLY A 39 5.09 9.64 7.97
CA GLY A 39 4.68 10.97 7.52
C GLY A 39 5.67 12.07 7.91
N GLU A 40 5.24 13.34 7.84
CA GLU A 40 6.08 14.53 8.03
C GLU A 40 5.31 15.63 8.78
N SER A 41 5.95 16.32 9.73
CA SER A 41 5.43 17.58 10.29
C SER A 41 5.96 18.77 9.50
N LEU A 42 5.10 19.73 9.20
CA LEU A 42 5.38 20.86 8.32
C LEU A 42 5.22 22.23 9.01
N GLY A 43 5.29 22.25 10.34
CA GLY A 43 5.23 23.44 11.17
C GLY A 43 4.06 23.47 12.16
N GLU A 44 3.21 22.45 12.17
CA GLU A 44 2.10 22.34 13.13
C GLU A 44 2.64 22.33 14.56
N ASN A 45 2.14 23.21 15.42
CA ASN A 45 2.61 23.35 16.81
C ASN A 45 4.15 23.54 16.93
N ASN A 46 4.77 24.20 15.94
CA ASN A 46 6.22 24.39 15.86
C ASN A 46 7.02 23.09 15.75
N LEU A 47 6.38 22.01 15.29
CA LEU A 47 7.03 20.75 14.94
C LEU A 47 7.36 20.72 13.46
N TYR A 48 8.57 20.29 13.15
CA TYR A 48 9.06 20.10 11.79
C TYR A 48 9.67 18.71 11.68
N LEU A 49 9.77 18.24 10.44
CA LEU A 49 10.38 16.96 10.11
C LEU A 49 9.62 15.77 10.73
N HIS A 50 10.33 14.68 10.95
CA HIS A 50 9.84 13.43 11.51
C HIS A 50 10.79 12.93 12.61
N GLY A 51 10.47 11.78 13.22
CA GLY A 51 11.35 11.12 14.20
C GLY A 51 11.03 11.43 15.66
N LEU A 52 9.86 11.97 15.96
CA LEU A 52 9.40 12.07 17.34
C LEU A 52 9.19 10.65 17.91
N PRO A 53 9.41 10.44 19.22
CA PRO A 53 9.08 9.16 19.85
C PRO A 53 7.60 8.83 19.58
N TYR A 54 7.32 7.61 19.11
CA TYR A 54 6.01 7.25 18.54
C TYR A 54 4.81 7.62 19.44
N ARG A 55 4.94 7.46 20.76
CA ARG A 55 3.90 7.80 21.74
C ARG A 55 3.53 9.30 21.81
N PHE A 56 4.39 10.17 21.28
CA PHE A 56 4.23 11.62 21.25
C PHE A 56 4.14 12.17 19.81
N ALA A 57 4.41 11.35 18.80
CA ALA A 57 4.38 11.76 17.41
C ALA A 57 2.93 12.11 17.00
N PRO A 58 2.72 13.26 16.32
CA PRO A 58 1.41 13.65 15.81
C PRO A 58 0.99 12.72 14.67
N ASP A 59 -0.31 12.73 14.36
CA ASP A 59 -0.85 11.85 13.31
C ASP A 59 -0.24 12.13 11.93
N VAL A 60 0.16 13.37 11.65
CA VAL A 60 0.88 13.72 10.40
C VAL A 60 2.20 12.97 10.22
N GLN A 61 2.81 12.40 11.28
CA GLN A 61 4.01 11.56 11.18
C GLN A 61 3.69 10.04 11.15
N LYS A 62 2.46 9.63 11.44
CA LYS A 62 2.07 8.21 11.59
C LYS A 62 1.04 7.74 10.56
N HIS A 63 0.20 8.65 10.07
CA HIS A 63 -0.83 8.37 9.07
C HIS A 63 -0.21 8.53 7.69
N ILE A 64 -0.15 7.42 6.95
CA ILE A 64 0.66 7.29 5.73
C ILE A 64 -0.16 6.72 4.57
N PRO A 65 0.23 7.00 3.31
CA PRO A 65 -0.39 6.38 2.15
C PRO A 65 0.03 4.90 2.00
N TRP A 66 -0.96 4.05 1.72
CA TRP A 66 -0.77 2.68 1.24
C TRP A 66 -1.64 2.49 -0.02
N ILE A 67 -0.99 2.33 -1.18
CA ILE A 67 -1.62 2.32 -2.50
C ILE A 67 -1.41 0.96 -3.17
N PHE A 68 -2.46 0.48 -3.84
CA PHE A 68 -2.45 -0.75 -4.62
C PHE A 68 -2.89 -0.48 -6.06
N TRP A 69 -2.16 -1.03 -7.02
CA TRP A 69 -2.58 -1.20 -8.40
C TRP A 69 -2.40 -2.67 -8.80
N LEU A 70 -3.44 -3.27 -9.38
CA LEU A 70 -3.45 -4.68 -9.76
C LEU A 70 -3.79 -4.80 -11.25
N SER A 71 -2.94 -5.45 -12.04
CA SER A 71 -3.28 -5.74 -13.45
C SER A 71 -4.53 -6.63 -13.55
N PRO A 72 -5.28 -6.59 -14.67
CA PRO A 72 -6.43 -7.49 -14.87
C PRO A 72 -6.07 -8.97 -14.68
N GLN A 73 -4.91 -9.39 -15.19
CA GLN A 73 -4.39 -10.75 -15.09
C GLN A 73 -4.04 -11.10 -13.63
N PHE A 74 -3.44 -10.17 -12.87
CA PHE A 74 -3.19 -10.40 -11.45
C PHE A 74 -4.49 -10.58 -10.67
N GLN A 75 -5.50 -9.76 -10.94
CA GLN A 75 -6.82 -9.88 -10.31
C GLN A 75 -7.48 -11.23 -10.65
N GLN A 76 -7.38 -11.68 -11.90
CA GLN A 76 -7.89 -12.99 -12.33
C GLN A 76 -7.18 -14.15 -11.63
N GLN A 77 -5.85 -14.11 -11.53
CA GLN A 77 -5.06 -15.21 -10.94
C GLN A 77 -5.18 -15.27 -9.41
N SER A 78 -5.18 -14.11 -8.75
CA SER A 78 -5.23 -14.04 -7.28
C SER A 78 -6.65 -14.12 -6.73
N GLY A 79 -7.67 -13.79 -7.54
CA GLY A 79 -9.05 -13.60 -7.09
C GLY A 79 -9.25 -12.33 -6.25
N ILE A 80 -8.22 -11.49 -6.08
CA ILE A 80 -8.27 -10.22 -5.35
C ILE A 80 -8.62 -9.11 -6.35
N THR A 81 -9.62 -8.30 -6.04
CA THR A 81 -10.04 -7.20 -6.93
C THR A 81 -9.73 -5.83 -6.34
N GLN A 82 -9.34 -4.89 -7.21
CA GLN A 82 -9.11 -3.50 -6.81
C GLN A 82 -10.39 -2.85 -6.24
N ALA A 83 -11.56 -3.24 -6.78
CA ALA A 83 -12.86 -2.80 -6.28
C ALA A 83 -13.13 -3.25 -4.84
N CYS A 84 -12.69 -4.46 -4.46
CA CYS A 84 -12.81 -4.92 -3.08
C CYS A 84 -11.82 -4.20 -2.16
N LEU A 85 -10.54 -4.08 -2.56
CA LEU A 85 -9.55 -3.35 -1.77
C LEU A 85 -10.00 -1.89 -1.52
N GLY A 86 -10.65 -1.26 -2.50
CA GLY A 86 -11.24 0.07 -2.35
C GLY A 86 -12.32 0.18 -1.27
N LYS A 87 -13.01 -0.92 -0.91
CA LYS A 87 -13.97 -0.95 0.20
C LYS A 87 -13.29 -0.98 1.57
N LEU A 88 -12.02 -1.38 1.63
CA LEU A 88 -11.21 -1.42 2.86
C LEU A 88 -10.50 -0.09 3.14
N ARG A 89 -10.71 0.95 2.31
CA ARG A 89 -10.00 2.23 2.42
C ARG A 89 -10.12 2.87 3.80
N ASP A 90 -11.27 2.70 4.45
CA ASP A 90 -11.58 3.32 5.73
C ASP A 90 -11.31 2.36 6.93
N GLU A 91 -10.81 1.15 6.66
CA GLU A 91 -10.38 0.19 7.69
C GLU A 91 -9.07 0.64 8.35
N LYS A 92 -8.94 0.34 9.64
CA LYS A 92 -7.71 0.63 10.38
C LYS A 92 -6.67 -0.45 10.09
N VAL A 93 -5.70 -0.10 9.27
CA VAL A 93 -4.54 -0.94 8.94
C VAL A 93 -3.24 -0.24 9.30
N SER A 94 -2.16 -1.02 9.41
CA SER A 94 -0.83 -0.53 9.76
C SER A 94 0.27 -1.30 9.04
N GLN A 95 1.52 -0.86 9.20
CA GLN A 95 2.68 -1.58 8.66
C GLN A 95 2.83 -3.01 9.23
N ASP A 96 2.19 -3.34 10.37
CA ASP A 96 2.17 -4.72 10.89
C ASP A 96 1.47 -5.69 9.91
N ASP A 97 0.57 -5.19 9.06
CA ASP A 97 -0.21 -5.97 8.09
C ASP A 97 0.55 -6.17 6.77
N TYR A 98 1.62 -5.40 6.55
CA TYR A 98 2.43 -5.44 5.32
C TYR A 98 2.99 -6.84 5.06
N PHE A 99 3.63 -7.43 6.08
CA PHE A 99 4.28 -8.73 5.94
C PHE A 99 3.30 -9.82 5.51
N HIS A 100 2.12 -9.87 6.13
CA HIS A 100 1.12 -10.88 5.82
C HIS A 100 0.45 -10.61 4.48
N THR A 101 0.19 -9.34 4.14
CA THR A 101 -0.37 -8.95 2.84
C THR A 101 0.56 -9.33 1.68
N VAL A 102 1.88 -9.11 1.80
CA VAL A 102 2.85 -9.53 0.77
C VAL A 102 2.87 -11.05 0.60
N LEU A 103 2.93 -11.81 1.71
CA LEU A 103 2.86 -13.28 1.64
C LEU A 103 1.57 -13.74 0.96
N GLY A 104 0.46 -13.08 1.29
CA GLY A 104 -0.86 -13.35 0.74
C GLY A 104 -0.96 -13.11 -0.77
N LEU A 105 -0.46 -11.97 -1.24
CA LEU A 105 -0.42 -11.59 -2.65
C LEU A 105 0.48 -12.52 -3.48
N LEU A 106 1.56 -13.03 -2.89
CA LEU A 106 2.49 -13.96 -3.53
C LEU A 106 2.11 -15.44 -3.36
N GLY A 107 1.03 -15.75 -2.64
CA GLY A 107 0.57 -17.12 -2.43
C GLY A 107 1.54 -17.99 -1.60
N VAL A 108 2.33 -17.39 -0.72
CA VAL A 108 3.36 -18.10 0.06
C VAL A 108 2.72 -18.87 1.22
N ALA A 109 2.85 -20.19 1.21
CA ALA A 109 2.45 -21.05 2.33
C ALA A 109 3.54 -21.10 3.41
N THR A 110 3.26 -20.57 4.59
CA THR A 110 4.21 -20.59 5.71
C THR A 110 3.50 -20.51 7.06
N ARG A 111 4.12 -21.10 8.10
CA ARG A 111 3.58 -21.11 9.48
C ARG A 111 3.50 -19.72 10.13
N VAL A 112 4.25 -18.75 9.62
CA VAL A 112 4.28 -17.38 10.17
C VAL A 112 3.22 -16.48 9.54
N TYR A 113 2.50 -16.96 8.53
CA TYR A 113 1.43 -16.21 7.88
C TYR A 113 0.18 -16.17 8.78
N GLN A 114 -0.37 -14.96 8.97
CA GLN A 114 -1.58 -14.72 9.75
C GLN A 114 -2.65 -14.14 8.81
N PRO A 115 -3.66 -14.93 8.37
CA PRO A 115 -4.69 -14.48 7.45
C PRO A 115 -5.48 -13.26 7.92
N ALA A 116 -5.65 -13.09 9.24
CA ALA A 116 -6.35 -11.95 9.83
C ALA A 116 -5.62 -10.61 9.67
N ARG A 117 -4.35 -10.63 9.26
CA ARG A 117 -3.51 -9.44 8.99
C ARG A 117 -3.22 -9.25 7.49
N ASP A 118 -3.88 -10.02 6.64
CA ASP A 118 -3.71 -9.93 5.19
C ASP A 118 -4.90 -9.19 4.56
N MET A 119 -4.65 -7.98 4.06
CA MET A 119 -5.67 -7.16 3.40
C MET A 119 -6.26 -7.83 2.15
N GLY A 120 -5.49 -8.70 1.49
CA GLY A 120 -5.92 -9.44 0.32
C GLY A 120 -6.88 -10.59 0.63
N VAL A 121 -6.80 -11.22 1.81
CA VAL A 121 -7.69 -12.35 2.19
C VAL A 121 -9.15 -11.92 2.24
N MET A 122 -9.43 -10.73 2.79
CA MET A 122 -10.80 -10.19 2.84
C MET A 122 -11.40 -9.96 1.45
N CYS A 123 -10.56 -9.95 0.42
CA CYS A 123 -10.92 -9.63 -0.96
C CYS A 123 -10.69 -10.76 -1.95
N ARG A 124 -10.26 -11.94 -1.50
CA ARG A 124 -10.24 -13.14 -2.33
C ARG A 124 -11.67 -13.62 -2.53
N ALA A 125 -12.10 -13.78 -3.78
CA ALA A 125 -13.35 -14.46 -4.08
C ALA A 125 -13.36 -15.84 -3.39
N ALA A 126 -14.49 -16.20 -2.76
CA ALA A 126 -14.69 -17.57 -2.30
C ALA A 126 -14.63 -18.48 -3.54
N GLY A 127 -13.68 -19.41 -3.53
CA GLY A 127 -13.56 -20.45 -4.55
C GLY A 127 -14.73 -21.41 -4.54
#